data_AF-A0A497TT63-F1
#
_entry.id   AF-A0A497TT63-F1
#
_cell.length_a   1.000
_cell.length_b   1.000
_cell.length_c   1.000
_cell.angle_alpha   90.00
_cell.angle_beta   90.00
_cell.angle_gamma   90.00
#
_symmetry.space_group_name_H-M   'P 1'
#
loop_
_entity.id
_entity.type
_entity.pdbx_description
1 polymer ?
#
loop_
_entity_poly.entity_id
_entity_poly.type
_entity_poly.pdbx_seq_one_letter_code
_entity_poly.pdbx_strand_id
1 'polypeptide(L)' 'MDWMKILAAAGVVMMLFFMWPAYKHWSQNGPKAEKGDWQAVVLPLAAIVGFVVLLIMMVR' A
#
# COMPACT_ATOMS: atom_id res chain seq x y z
N MET A 1 -25.97 17.68 15.00
CA MET A 1 -24.67 17.00 15.15
C MET A 1 -24.40 16.88 16.63
N ASP A 2 -24.21 15.66 17.12
CA ASP A 2 -23.86 15.43 18.52
C ASP A 2 -22.47 16.02 18.79
N TRP A 3 -22.31 16.77 19.89
CA TRP A 3 -21.04 17.41 20.27
C TRP A 3 -19.86 16.42 20.29
N MET A 4 -20.14 15.16 20.64
CA MET A 4 -19.18 14.06 20.58
C MET A 4 -18.62 13.79 19.17
N LYS A 5 -19.45 13.92 18.12
CA LYS A 5 -19.00 13.74 16.72
C LYS A 5 -18.06 14.86 16.29
N ILE A 6 -18.29 16.08 16.78
CA ILE A 6 -17.45 17.24 16.51
C ILE A 6 -16.08 17.06 17.17
N LEU A 7 -16.06 16.64 18.44
CA LEU A 7 -14.80 16.33 19.15
C LEU A 7 -14.04 15.16 18.51
N ALA A 8 -14.74 14.10 18.11
CA ALA A 8 -14.12 12.98 17.41
C ALA A 8 -13.51 13.43 16.07
N ALA A 9 -14.23 14.23 15.29
CA ALA A 9 -13.72 14.79 14.04
C ALA A 9 -12.48 15.67 14.28
N ALA A 10 -12.50 16.53 15.29
CA ALA A 10 -11.36 17.35 15.67
C ALA A 10 -10.15 16.49 16.08
N GLY A 11 -10.39 15.40 16.84
CA GLY A 11 -9.37 14.43 17.21
C GLY A 11 -8.72 13.74 16.00
N VAL A 12 -9.52 13.32 15.02
CA VAL A 12 -8.99 12.74 13.76
C VAL A 12 -8.17 13.75 12.99
N VAL A 13 -8.63 15.00 12.87
CA VAL A 13 -7.88 16.07 12.19
C VAL A 13 -6.54 16.31 12.88
N MET A 14 -6.52 16.40 14.21
CA MET A 14 -5.27 16.55 14.96
C MET A 14 -4.34 15.35 14.79
N MET A 15 -4.88 14.12 14.82
CA MET A 15 -4.08 12.90 14.58
C MET A 15 -3.40 12.95 13.20
N LEU A 16 -4.15 13.31 12.16
CA LEU A 16 -3.62 13.45 10.81
C LEU A 16 -2.56 14.56 10.73
N PHE A 17 -2.77 15.69 11.41
CA PHE A 17 -1.80 16.77 11.49
C PHE A 17 -0.50 16.34 12.17
N PHE A 18 -0.58 15.60 13.29
CA PHE A 18 0.58 15.05 13.99
C PHE A 18 1.30 13.96 13.18
N MET A 19 0.57 13.17 12.39
CA MET A 19 1.16 12.13 11.55
C MET A 19 1.73 12.67 10.22
N TRP A 20 1.29 13.85 9.80
CA TRP A 20 1.73 14.53 8.58
C TRP A 20 3.26 14.66 8.42
N PRO A 21 4.05 15.07 9.44
CA PRO A 21 5.51 15.15 9.30
C PRO A 21 6.16 13.79 9.01
N ALA A 22 5.69 12.72 9.66
CA ALA A 22 6.20 11.37 9.42
C ALA A 22 5.85 10.89 8.00
N TYR A 23 4.61 11.12 7.57
CA TYR A 23 4.19 10.84 6.19
C TYR A 23 5.04 11.61 5.17
N LYS A 24 5.25 12.91 5.40
CA LYS A 24 6.09 13.75 4.51
C LYS A 24 7.52 13.25 4.47
N HIS A 25 8.09 12.88 5.61
CA HIS A 25 9.43 12.30 5.68
C HIS A 25 9.53 11.00 4.88
N TRP A 26 8.59 10.06 5.06
CA TRP A 26 8.57 8.80 4.32
C TRP A 26 8.28 8.97 2.82
N SER A 27 7.38 9.89 2.46
CA SER A 27 7.08 10.18 1.05
C SER A 27 8.29 10.77 0.32
N GLN A 28 9.09 11.59 1.00
CA GLN A 28 10.26 12.23 0.41
C GLN A 28 11.52 11.36 0.44
N ASN A 29 11.71 10.57 1.51
CA ASN A 29 12.95 9.80 1.76
C ASN A 29 12.74 8.29 1.62
N GLY A 30 11.53 7.82 1.31
CA GLY A 30 11.27 6.42 1.05
C GLY A 30 12.00 5.92 -0.20
N PRO A 31 12.36 4.62 -0.25
CA PRO A 31 12.98 4.03 -1.43
C PRO A 31 12.04 4.22 -2.62
N LYS A 32 12.45 5.05 -3.57
CA LYS A 32 11.71 5.25 -4.82
C LYS A 32 11.94 4.03 -5.68
N ALA A 33 10.89 3.56 -6.35
CA ALA A 33 11.01 2.45 -7.29
C ALA A 33 12.06 2.82 -8.35
N GLU A 34 13.18 2.10 -8.37
CA GLU A 34 14.26 2.32 -9.32
C GLU A 34 13.95 1.60 -10.65
N LYS A 35 14.67 1.97 -11.70
CA LYS A 35 14.60 1.25 -12.98
C LYS A 35 15.20 -0.15 -12.78
N GLY A 36 14.35 -1.11 -12.45
CA GLY A 36 14.73 -2.49 -12.16
C GLY A 36 13.75 -3.18 -11.22
N ASP A 37 13.09 -2.43 -10.33
CA ASP A 37 12.12 -2.99 -9.38
C ASP A 37 10.91 -3.61 -10.09
N TRP A 38 10.47 -2.99 -11.18
CA TRP A 38 9.43 -3.55 -12.02
C TRP A 38 9.84 -4.87 -12.68
N GLN A 39 11.11 -5.02 -13.06
CA GLN A 39 11.62 -6.29 -13.61
C GLN A 39 11.74 -7.35 -12.50
N ALA A 40 12.15 -6.95 -11.29
CA ALA A 40 12.21 -7.84 -10.14
C ALA A 40 10.83 -8.40 -9.75
N VAL A 41 9.76 -7.61 -9.92
CA VAL A 41 8.37 -8.03 -9.63
C VAL A 41 7.77 -8.89 -10.74
N VAL A 42 8.27 -8.82 -11.98
CA VAL A 42 7.75 -9.63 -13.10
C VAL A 42 7.92 -11.12 -12.86
N LEU A 43 9.08 -11.56 -12.34
CA LEU A 43 9.35 -12.98 -12.08
C LEU A 43 8.36 -13.62 -11.08
N PRO A 44 8.15 -13.06 -9.87
CA PRO A 44 7.18 -13.62 -8.92
C PRO A 44 5.74 -13.54 -9.46
N LEU A 45 5.36 -12.47 -10.16
CA LEU A 45 4.02 -12.40 -10.78
C LEU A 45 3.84 -13.49 -11.85
N ALA A 46 4.82 -13.68 -12.72
CA ALA A 46 4.79 -14.73 -13.74
C ALA A 46 4.73 -16.13 -13.11
N ALA A 47 5.45 -16.36 -12.00
CA ALA A 47 5.39 -17.61 -11.27
C ALA A 47 4.00 -17.90 -10.71
N ILE A 48 3.31 -16.90 -10.15
CA ILE A 48 1.93 -17.04 -9.64
C ILE A 48 0.97 -17.37 -10.79
N VAL A 49 1.04 -16.61 -11.89
CA VAL A 49 0.19 -16.86 -13.07
C VAL A 49 0.44 -18.26 -13.62
N GLY A 50 1.71 -18.66 -13.76
CA GLY A 50 2.09 -19.99 -14.23
C GLY A 50 1.59 -21.10 -13.30
N PHE A 51 1.67 -20.91 -11.99
CA PHE A 51 1.15 -21.86 -11.01
C PHE A 51 -0.37 -22.03 -11.14
N VAL A 52 -1.13 -20.93 -11.26
CA VAL A 52 -2.59 -21.00 -11.46
C VAL A 52 -2.94 -21.73 -12.75
N VAL A 53 -2.23 -21.45 -13.86
CA VAL A 53 -2.42 -22.15 -15.14
C VAL A 53 -2.15 -23.64 -15.00
N LEU A 54 -1.06 -24.02 -14.33
CA LEU A 54 -0.72 -25.42 -14.07
C LEU A 54 -1.85 -26.12 -13.29
N LEU A 55 -2.39 -25.49 -12.25
CA LEU A 55 -3.51 -26.05 -11.49
C LEU A 55 -4.76 -26.25 -12.36
N ILE A 56 -5.08 -25.29 -13.23
CA ILE A 56 -6.20 -25.42 -14.18
C ILE A 56 -5.98 -26.62 -15.11
N MET A 57 -4.75 -26.83 -15.59
CA MET A 57 -4.41 -27.95 -16.46
C MET A 57 -4.50 -29.31 -15.75
N MET A 58 -4.27 -29.37 -14.44
CA MET A 58 -4.36 -30.62 -13.67
C MET A 58 -5.79 -31.03 -13.33
N VAL A 59 -6.75 -30.09 -13.38
CA VAL A 59 -8.16 -30.34 -13.03
C VAL A 59 -9.05 -30.48 -14.26
N ARG A 60 -8.61 -30.00 -15.43
CA ARG A 60 -9.29 -30.23 -16.71
C ARG A 60 -9.05 -31.63 -17.24
#